data_AF-A0AAW2DNN5-F1
#
_entry.id   AF-A0AAW2DNN5-F1
#
_cell.length_a   1.000
_cell.length_b   1.000
_cell.length_c   1.000
_cell.angle_alpha   90.00
_cell.angle_beta   90.00
_cell.angle_gamma   90.00
#
_symmetry.space_group_name_H-M   'P 1'
#
loop_
_entity.id
_entity.type
_entity.pdbx_description
1 polymer ?
#
loop_
_entity_poly.entity_id
_entity_poly.type
_entity_poly.pdbx_seq_one_letter_code
_entity_poly.pdbx_strand_id
1 'polypeptide(L)'
;MSPGKLATLLTLLTPLIFSFIGFRTPKLRVRKIIPTHYVMHRNNAGNTADEFFEEQHAELLERAQKWIKDTSQSCSAVSVVTFLSILSSPFEYGDFRKSLPRKLAEAFSLLFISVITTMISFGTAIFLVIRFEKIAWTNTLVYTAAFFPVSVFALAQFPLYSAFIKTLQTLFKKIVNVVNPRKLIPRVRNTE
;
A
#
# COMPACT_ATOMS: atom_id res chain seq x y z
N MET A 1 11.99 -6.46 -23.23
CA MET A 1 12.66 -5.17 -22.99
C MET A 1 13.75 -5.42 -21.96
N SER A 2 15.03 -5.32 -22.35
CA SER A 2 16.15 -5.73 -21.48
C SER A 2 16.18 -4.89 -20.19
N PRO A 3 16.48 -5.49 -19.01
CA PRO A 3 16.59 -4.76 -17.74
C PRO A 3 17.55 -3.56 -17.81
N GLY A 4 18.51 -3.58 -18.73
CA GLY A 4 19.39 -2.44 -19.01
C GLY A 4 18.68 -1.18 -19.50
N LYS A 5 17.59 -1.28 -20.28
CA LYS A 5 16.86 -0.11 -20.82
C LYS A 5 16.01 0.61 -19.77
N LEU A 6 15.50 -0.11 -18.77
CA LEU A 6 14.76 0.48 -17.65
C LEU A 6 15.70 1.25 -16.71
N ALA A 7 16.91 0.73 -16.48
CA ALA A 7 17.93 1.43 -15.71
C ALA A 7 18.33 2.76 -16.37
N THR A 8 18.48 2.79 -17.71
CA THR A 8 18.83 4.02 -18.45
C THR A 8 17.71 5.08 -18.40
N LEU A 9 16.45 4.64 -18.44
CA LEU A 9 15.29 5.53 -18.32
C LEU A 9 15.15 6.12 -16.90
N LEU A 10 15.40 5.30 -15.88
CA LEU A 10 15.37 5.75 -14.48
C LEU A 10 16.48 6.78 -14.20
N THR A 11 17.68 6.57 -14.74
CA THR A 11 18.79 7.55 -14.65
C THR A 11 18.51 8.86 -15.39
N LEU A 12 17.68 8.86 -16.43
CA LEU A 12 17.28 10.10 -17.14
C LEU A 12 16.18 10.90 -16.41
N LEU A 13 15.35 10.23 -15.59
CA LEU A 13 14.24 10.86 -14.85
C LEU A 13 14.61 11.34 -13.44
N THR A 14 15.66 10.78 -12.83
CA THR A 14 16.17 11.20 -11.51
C THR A 14 16.37 12.71 -11.31
N PRO A 15 16.94 13.49 -12.25
CA PRO A 15 17.08 14.94 -12.06
C PRO A 15 15.73 15.69 -12.02
N LEU A 16 14.71 15.16 -12.71
CA LEU A 16 13.37 15.76 -12.80
C LEU A 16 12.57 15.52 -11.50
N ILE A 17 12.71 14.33 -10.92
CA ILE A 17 12.11 13.95 -9.62
C ILE A 17 12.74 14.74 -8.48
N PHE A 18 14.07 14.89 -8.46
CA PHE A 18 14.79 15.72 -7.48
C PHE A 18 14.40 17.19 -7.56
N SER A 19 14.13 17.72 -8.76
CA SER A 19 13.64 19.08 -8.95
C SER A 19 12.19 19.27 -8.45
N PHE A 20 11.35 18.23 -8.53
CA PHE A 20 9.95 18.29 -8.09
C PHE A 20 9.81 18.19 -6.55
N ILE A 21 10.68 17.41 -5.89
CA ILE A 21 10.77 17.30 -4.41
C ILE A 21 11.55 18.46 -3.78
N GLY A 22 12.15 19.35 -4.59
CA GLY A 22 12.89 20.52 -4.11
C GLY A 22 14.24 20.19 -3.46
N PHE A 23 14.73 18.95 -3.62
CA PHE A 23 15.98 18.50 -3.04
C PHE A 23 17.16 19.02 -3.89
N ARG A 24 17.53 20.30 -3.70
CA ARG A 24 18.68 20.89 -4.38
C ARG A 24 19.97 20.20 -3.90
N THR A 25 20.73 19.60 -4.81
CA THR A 25 21.94 18.85 -4.43
C THR A 25 22.94 19.75 -3.70
N PRO A 26 23.56 19.27 -2.59
CA PRO A 26 24.50 20.05 -1.79
C PRO A 26 25.64 20.66 -2.61
N LYS A 27 26.14 19.92 -3.59
CA LYS A 27 27.19 20.36 -4.52
C LYS A 27 26.81 21.61 -5.31
N LEU A 28 25.58 21.69 -5.81
CA LEU A 28 25.07 22.88 -6.51
C LEU A 28 24.90 24.07 -5.57
N ARG A 29 24.65 23.84 -4.27
CA ARG A 29 24.57 24.89 -3.26
C ARG A 29 25.96 25.44 -2.94
N VAL A 30 26.95 24.58 -2.76
CA VAL A 30 28.35 24.98 -2.53
C VAL A 30 28.89 25.76 -3.72
N ARG A 31 28.69 25.27 -4.95
CA ARG A 31 29.09 25.97 -6.19
C ARG A 31 28.47 27.36 -6.35
N LYS A 32 27.31 27.62 -5.74
CA LYS A 32 26.64 28.93 -5.76
C LYS A 32 27.19 29.90 -4.71
N ILE A 33 27.82 29.39 -3.65
CA ILE A 33 28.38 30.20 -2.54
C ILE A 33 29.82 30.61 -2.85
N ILE A 34 30.59 29.78 -3.56
CA ILE A 34 32.00 30.03 -3.87
C ILE A 34 32.11 31.10 -4.97
N PRO A 35 32.92 32.18 -4.79
CA PRO A 35 33.15 33.15 -5.84
C PRO A 35 33.81 32.51 -7.07
N THR A 36 33.44 32.96 -8.26
CA THR A 36 33.76 32.28 -9.54
C THR A 36 35.26 32.05 -9.79
N HIS A 37 36.11 32.93 -9.27
CA HIS A 37 37.57 32.83 -9.42
C HIS A 37 38.22 31.84 -8.42
N TYR A 38 37.52 31.44 -7.37
CA TYR A 38 37.98 30.42 -6.41
C TYR A 38 37.60 28.99 -6.83
N VAL A 39 36.82 28.82 -7.91
CA VAL A 39 36.40 27.50 -8.38
C VAL A 39 37.58 26.62 -8.77
N MET A 40 38.64 27.21 -9.33
CA MET A 40 39.87 26.50 -9.71
C MET A 40 40.99 26.59 -8.66
N HIS A 41 40.71 27.22 -7.51
CA HIS A 41 41.69 27.31 -6.43
C HIS A 41 41.87 25.94 -5.80
N ARG A 42 43.13 25.50 -5.73
CA ARG A 42 43.53 24.26 -5.11
C ARG A 42 44.00 24.53 -3.69
N ASN A 43 43.59 23.69 -2.75
CA ASN A 43 44.11 23.75 -1.39
C ASN A 43 45.58 23.29 -1.34
N ASN A 44 46.21 23.35 -0.16
CA ASN A 44 47.60 22.91 0.03
C ASN A 44 47.85 21.42 -0.29
N ALA A 45 46.80 20.59 -0.38
CA ALA A 45 46.88 19.19 -0.81
C ALA A 45 46.73 19.02 -2.33
N GLY A 46 46.51 20.10 -3.08
CA GLY A 46 46.34 20.08 -4.54
C GLY A 46 44.92 19.83 -5.03
N ASN A 47 43.93 19.76 -4.14
CA ASN A 47 42.55 19.41 -4.44
C ASN A 47 41.69 20.65 -4.69
N THR A 48 40.77 20.55 -5.65
CA THR A 48 39.76 21.57 -5.96
C THR A 48 38.63 21.51 -4.93
N ALA A 49 37.88 22.61 -4.73
CA ALA A 49 36.75 22.66 -3.80
C ALA A 49 35.70 21.54 -4.05
N ASP A 50 35.45 21.19 -5.32
CA ASP A 50 34.54 20.10 -5.69
C ASP A 50 35.11 18.72 -5.33
N GLU A 51 36.40 18.49 -5.55
CA GLU A 51 37.07 17.21 -5.23
C GLU A 51 37.12 16.99 -3.72
N PHE A 52 37.48 18.04 -2.98
CA PHE A 52 37.47 18.01 -1.51
C PHE A 52 36.05 17.78 -0.96
N PHE A 53 35.04 18.41 -1.57
CA PHE A 53 33.65 18.21 -1.15
C PHE A 53 33.18 16.77 -1.38
N GLU A 54 33.47 16.18 -2.54
CA GLU A 54 33.13 14.79 -2.85
C GLU A 54 33.83 13.82 -1.90
N GLU A 55 35.13 14.03 -1.65
CA GLU A 55 35.91 13.17 -0.74
C GLU A 55 35.37 13.21 0.70
N GLN A 56 35.09 14.40 1.22
CA GLN A 56 34.57 14.55 2.59
C GLN A 56 33.12 14.07 2.75
N HIS A 57 32.31 14.17 1.69
CA HIS A 57 30.88 13.80 1.76
C HIS A 57 30.61 12.35 1.33
N ALA A 58 31.58 11.65 0.73
CA ALA A 58 31.43 10.25 0.33
C ALA A 58 31.06 9.35 1.53
N GLU A 59 31.80 9.46 2.64
CA GLU A 59 31.53 8.68 3.86
C GLU A 59 30.17 9.03 4.48
N LEU A 60 29.81 10.32 4.47
CA LEU A 60 28.52 10.79 4.99
C LEU A 60 27.35 10.27 4.13
N LEU A 61 27.50 10.26 2.81
CA LEU A 61 26.51 9.72 1.89
C LEU A 61 26.33 8.21 2.09
N GLU A 62 27.42 7.47 2.21
CA GLU A 62 27.36 6.02 2.46
C GLU A 62 26.66 5.72 3.80
N ARG A 63 27.04 6.44 4.87
CA ARG A 63 26.40 6.30 6.19
C ARG A 63 24.93 6.67 6.16
N ALA A 64 24.55 7.76 5.50
CA ALA A 64 23.16 8.18 5.37
C ALA A 64 22.33 7.16 4.59
N GLN A 65 22.86 6.65 3.47
CA GLN A 65 22.20 5.61 2.68
C GLN A 65 22.02 4.32 3.49
N LYS A 66 23.06 3.90 4.22
CA LYS A 66 23.01 2.74 5.10
C LYS A 66 21.98 2.94 6.21
N TRP A 67 21.99 4.09 6.87
CA TRP A 67 21.05 4.42 7.93
C TRP A 67 19.59 4.41 7.45
N ILE A 68 19.30 5.01 6.29
CA ILE A 68 17.96 4.99 5.68
C ILE A 68 17.54 3.55 5.36
N LYS A 69 18.43 2.77 4.76
CA LYS A 69 18.17 1.37 4.40
C LYS A 69 17.83 0.55 5.64
N ASP A 70 18.68 0.60 6.66
CA ASP A 70 18.52 -0.17 7.90
C ASP A 70 17.23 0.26 8.63
N THR A 71 16.96 1.56 8.71
CA THR A 71 15.74 2.11 9.33
C THR A 71 14.48 1.67 8.58
N SER A 72 14.50 1.71 7.24
CA SER A 72 13.35 1.28 6.42
C SER A 72 13.06 -0.21 6.61
N GLN A 73 14.10 -1.05 6.66
CA GLN A 73 13.98 -2.48 6.85
C GLN A 73 13.41 -2.81 8.24
N SER A 74 13.91 -2.15 9.30
CA SER A 74 13.37 -2.30 10.65
C SER A 74 11.92 -1.83 10.74
N CYS A 75 11.58 -0.69 10.14
CA CYS A 75 10.21 -0.15 10.13
C CYS A 75 9.23 -1.10 9.40
N SER A 76 9.62 -1.65 8.24
CA SER A 76 8.83 -2.64 7.53
C SER A 76 8.61 -3.91 8.37
N ALA A 77 9.65 -4.41 9.03
CA ALA A 77 9.53 -5.58 9.91
C ALA A 77 8.59 -5.31 11.09
N VAL A 78 8.71 -4.14 11.73
CA VAL A 78 7.83 -3.72 12.83
C VAL A 78 6.38 -3.59 12.37
N SER A 79 6.13 -3.04 11.19
CA SER A 79 4.78 -2.96 10.59
C SER A 79 4.14 -4.35 10.41
N VAL A 80 4.90 -5.32 9.89
CA VAL A 80 4.41 -6.70 9.73
C VAL A 80 4.19 -7.38 11.08
N VAL A 81 5.13 -7.24 12.02
CA VAL A 81 5.02 -7.83 13.37
C VAL A 81 3.86 -7.22 14.15
N THR A 82 3.63 -5.91 14.07
CA THR A 82 2.50 -5.24 14.72
C THR A 82 1.16 -5.67 14.12
N PHE A 83 1.09 -5.79 12.79
CA PHE A 83 -0.07 -6.35 12.10
C PHE A 83 -0.37 -7.79 12.57
N LEU A 84 0.66 -8.65 12.62
CA LEU A 84 0.55 -10.02 13.13
C LEU A 84 0.23 -10.06 14.62
N SER A 85 0.73 -9.13 15.42
CA SER A 85 0.43 -9.05 16.86
C SER A 85 -1.02 -8.67 17.12
N ILE A 86 -1.58 -7.77 16.32
CA ILE A 86 -3.01 -7.44 16.35
C ILE A 86 -3.85 -8.67 15.94
N LEU A 87 -3.37 -9.47 14.98
CA LEU A 87 -4.02 -10.72 14.57
C LEU A 87 -3.88 -11.86 15.60
N SER A 88 -2.77 -11.92 16.35
CA SER A 88 -2.41 -13.06 17.20
C SER A 88 -2.62 -12.82 18.71
N SER A 89 -2.97 -11.60 19.14
CA SER A 89 -3.22 -11.28 20.55
C SER A 89 -4.45 -12.02 21.12
N PRO A 90 -4.35 -12.63 22.31
CA PRO A 90 -5.48 -13.26 22.99
C PRO A 90 -6.31 -12.18 23.70
N PHE A 91 -7.21 -11.56 22.95
CA PHE A 91 -8.13 -10.54 23.47
C PHE A 91 -9.23 -11.15 24.36
N GLU A 92 -9.67 -10.39 25.37
CA GLU A 92 -10.72 -10.78 26.33
C GLU A 92 -11.93 -11.38 25.62
N TYR A 93 -12.14 -12.66 25.95
CA TYR A 93 -12.71 -13.68 25.09
C TYR A 93 -14.22 -13.51 24.78
N GLY A 94 -14.93 -12.70 25.58
CA GLY A 94 -16.39 -12.57 25.55
C GLY A 94 -16.95 -11.58 24.51
N ASP A 95 -16.48 -10.33 24.54
CA ASP A 95 -17.03 -9.24 23.71
C ASP A 95 -16.22 -8.98 22.43
N PHE A 96 -14.95 -9.37 22.42
CA PHE A 96 -14.05 -9.16 21.29
C PHE A 96 -14.38 -10.03 20.08
N ARG A 97 -14.93 -11.23 20.30
CA ARG A 97 -15.37 -12.15 19.24
C ARG A 97 -16.43 -11.57 18.30
N LYS A 98 -17.13 -10.50 18.69
CA LYS A 98 -18.10 -9.82 17.84
C LYS A 98 -17.56 -8.55 17.20
N SER A 99 -16.67 -7.82 17.86
CA SER A 99 -16.09 -6.58 17.36
C SER A 99 -14.90 -6.83 16.42
N LEU A 100 -14.15 -7.91 16.65
CA LEU A 100 -12.98 -8.31 15.85
C LEU A 100 -13.33 -8.72 14.42
N PRO A 101 -14.26 -9.67 14.16
CA PRO A 101 -14.64 -10.00 12.78
C PRO A 101 -15.30 -8.82 12.07
N ARG A 102 -15.89 -7.87 12.81
CA ARG A 102 -16.48 -6.65 12.24
C ARG A 102 -15.41 -5.66 11.78
N LYS A 103 -14.41 -5.37 12.62
CA LYS A 103 -13.27 -4.49 12.24
C LYS A 103 -12.37 -5.11 11.18
N LEU A 104 -12.19 -6.43 11.21
CA LEU A 104 -11.45 -7.16 10.18
C LEU A 104 -12.24 -7.22 8.86
N ALA A 105 -13.58 -7.35 8.89
CA ALA A 105 -14.43 -7.28 7.70
C ALA A 105 -14.38 -5.90 7.02
N GLU A 106 -14.30 -4.82 7.79
CA GLU A 106 -14.10 -3.45 7.25
C GLU A 106 -12.73 -3.30 6.56
N ALA A 107 -11.68 -3.98 7.05
CA ALA A 107 -10.37 -3.98 6.38
C ALA A 107 -10.35 -4.87 5.13
N PHE A 108 -11.04 -6.02 5.17
CA PHE A 108 -11.18 -6.91 4.01
C PHE A 108 -12.04 -6.29 2.90
N SER A 109 -13.09 -5.53 3.22
CA SER A 109 -13.90 -4.85 2.20
C SER A 109 -13.09 -3.81 1.42
N LEU A 110 -12.22 -3.05 2.10
CA LEU A 110 -11.31 -2.09 1.47
C LEU A 110 -10.27 -2.78 0.59
N LEU A 111 -9.74 -3.93 1.01
CA LEU A 111 -8.83 -4.75 0.21
C LEU A 111 -9.50 -5.19 -1.11
N PHE A 112 -10.76 -5.60 -1.04
CA PHE A 112 -11.54 -5.95 -2.23
C PHE A 112 -11.78 -4.76 -3.17
N ILE A 113 -12.15 -3.61 -2.62
CA ILE A 113 -12.38 -2.39 -3.40
C ILE A 113 -11.09 -1.99 -4.14
N SER A 114 -9.93 -2.12 -3.49
CA SER A 114 -8.63 -1.88 -4.13
C SER A 114 -8.36 -2.84 -5.29
N VAL A 115 -8.59 -4.14 -5.12
CA VAL A 115 -8.37 -5.11 -6.20
C VAL A 115 -9.34 -4.86 -7.36
N ILE A 116 -10.63 -4.63 -7.09
CA ILE A 116 -11.64 -4.36 -8.13
C ILE A 116 -11.28 -3.09 -8.92
N THR A 117 -10.85 -2.02 -8.25
CA THR A 117 -10.46 -0.79 -8.93
C THR A 117 -9.21 -0.97 -9.80
N THR A 118 -8.22 -1.75 -9.34
CA THR A 118 -7.06 -2.10 -10.20
C THR A 118 -7.45 -2.98 -11.39
N MET A 119 -8.41 -3.90 -11.25
CA MET A 119 -8.94 -4.70 -12.35
C MET A 119 -9.69 -3.84 -13.38
N ILE A 120 -10.50 -2.89 -12.90
CA ILE A 120 -11.19 -1.92 -13.76
C ILE A 120 -10.15 -1.02 -14.47
N SER A 121 -9.12 -0.56 -13.76
CA SER A 121 -8.05 0.27 -14.34
C SER A 121 -7.29 -0.48 -15.45
N PHE A 122 -6.92 -1.73 -15.20
CA PHE A 122 -6.24 -2.56 -16.21
C PHE A 122 -7.14 -2.87 -17.40
N GLY A 123 -8.42 -3.19 -17.15
CA GLY A 123 -9.43 -3.38 -18.20
C GLY A 123 -9.66 -2.11 -19.03
N THR A 124 -9.69 -0.94 -18.39
CA THR A 124 -9.84 0.37 -19.06
C THR A 124 -8.60 0.70 -19.90
N ALA A 125 -7.40 0.42 -19.39
CA ALA A 125 -6.15 0.62 -20.11
C ALA A 125 -6.06 -0.28 -21.35
N ILE A 126 -6.38 -1.57 -21.21
CA ILE A 126 -6.44 -2.51 -22.34
C ILE A 126 -7.52 -2.09 -23.35
N PHE A 127 -8.72 -1.71 -22.88
CA PHE A 127 -9.81 -1.22 -23.74
C PHE A 127 -9.41 0.04 -24.53
N LEU A 128 -8.66 0.95 -23.91
CA LEU A 128 -8.21 2.19 -24.54
C LEU A 128 -7.14 1.92 -25.61
N VAL A 129 -6.22 0.99 -25.35
CA VAL A 129 -5.23 0.52 -26.35
C VAL A 129 -5.92 -0.14 -27.55
N ILE A 130 -6.90 -1.02 -27.29
CA ILE A 130 -7.67 -1.73 -28.34
C ILE A 130 -8.55 -0.78 -29.15
N ARG A 131 -9.12 0.26 -28.52
CA ARG A 131 -9.92 1.28 -29.24
C ARG A 131 -9.08 2.08 -30.25
N PHE A 132 -7.79 2.24 -29.99
CA PHE A 132 -6.84 2.87 -30.91
C PHE A 132 -6.39 1.93 -32.03
N GLU A 133 -6.34 0.62 -31.77
CA GLU A 133 -5.86 -0.39 -32.71
C GLU A 133 -7.00 -1.37 -33.07
N LYS A 134 -7.81 -1.01 -34.07
CA LYS A 134 -8.99 -1.79 -34.54
C LYS A 134 -8.63 -3.25 -34.84
N ILE A 135 -8.74 -4.15 -33.86
CA ILE A 135 -8.44 -5.58 -34.02
C ILE A 135 -9.57 -6.43 -33.39
N ALA A 136 -10.20 -7.27 -34.21
CA ALA A 136 -11.41 -8.04 -33.90
C ALA A 136 -11.19 -9.27 -32.98
N TRP A 137 -9.95 -9.68 -32.76
CA TRP A 137 -9.60 -10.88 -31.97
C TRP A 137 -9.50 -10.63 -30.46
N THR A 138 -9.66 -9.38 -30.03
CA THR A 138 -9.33 -8.98 -28.65
C THR A 138 -10.44 -9.22 -27.64
N ASN A 139 -11.69 -9.38 -28.09
CA ASN A 139 -12.81 -9.69 -27.20
C ASN A 139 -12.57 -11.00 -26.42
N THR A 140 -12.13 -12.06 -27.08
CA THR A 140 -11.87 -13.35 -26.44
C THR A 140 -10.76 -13.28 -25.40
N LEU A 141 -9.72 -12.48 -25.64
CA LEU A 141 -8.56 -12.31 -24.76
C LEU A 141 -8.89 -11.46 -23.52
N VAL A 142 -9.69 -10.41 -23.69
CA VAL A 142 -10.19 -9.58 -22.57
C VAL A 142 -11.14 -10.38 -21.69
N TYR A 143 -12.04 -11.18 -22.28
CA TYR A 143 -12.93 -12.06 -21.51
C TYR A 143 -12.19 -13.12 -20.69
N THR A 144 -11.18 -13.77 -21.29
CA THR A 144 -10.38 -14.79 -20.58
C THR A 144 -9.50 -14.19 -19.48
N ALA A 145 -8.86 -13.03 -19.73
CA ALA A 145 -8.04 -12.35 -18.74
C ALA A 145 -8.87 -11.77 -17.57
N ALA A 146 -10.11 -11.33 -17.82
CA ALA A 146 -10.99 -10.81 -16.77
C ALA A 146 -11.62 -11.93 -15.92
N PHE A 147 -11.91 -13.09 -16.50
CA PHE A 147 -12.59 -14.19 -15.80
C PHE A 147 -11.66 -14.95 -14.84
N PHE A 148 -10.40 -15.12 -15.22
CA PHE A 148 -9.43 -15.93 -14.47
C PHE A 148 -9.23 -15.48 -13.00
N PRO A 149 -8.91 -14.21 -12.71
CA PRO A 149 -8.75 -13.76 -11.32
C PRO A 149 -10.09 -13.72 -10.56
N VAL A 150 -11.22 -13.42 -11.22
CA VAL A 150 -12.55 -13.36 -10.59
C VAL A 150 -12.99 -14.75 -10.09
N SER A 151 -12.76 -15.80 -10.87
CA SER A 151 -13.08 -17.18 -10.46
C SER A 151 -12.19 -17.66 -9.33
N VAL A 152 -10.89 -17.39 -9.39
CA VAL A 152 -9.93 -17.76 -8.33
C VAL A 152 -10.28 -17.07 -7.00
N PHE A 153 -10.70 -15.81 -7.06
CA PHE A 153 -11.06 -15.03 -5.88
C PHE A 153 -12.42 -15.45 -5.30
N ALA A 154 -13.44 -15.64 -6.14
CA ALA A 154 -14.76 -16.11 -5.72
C ALA A 154 -14.72 -17.49 -5.05
N LEU A 155 -13.90 -18.41 -5.57
CA LEU A 155 -13.69 -19.73 -4.96
C LEU A 155 -12.93 -19.63 -3.64
N ALA A 156 -11.91 -18.77 -3.55
CA ALA A 156 -11.15 -18.56 -2.31
C ALA A 156 -11.99 -17.93 -1.18
N GLN A 157 -13.03 -17.15 -1.50
CA GLN A 157 -13.85 -16.43 -0.53
C GLN A 157 -15.15 -17.12 -0.15
N PHE A 158 -15.57 -18.15 -0.89
CA PHE A 158 -16.76 -18.94 -0.60
C PHE A 158 -16.83 -19.47 0.85
N PRO A 159 -15.75 -20.05 1.43
CA PRO A 159 -15.79 -20.52 2.83
C PRO A 159 -15.87 -19.36 3.84
N LEU A 160 -15.26 -18.21 3.53
CA LEU A 160 -15.28 -17.03 4.40
C LEU A 160 -16.64 -16.33 4.40
N TYR A 161 -17.25 -16.17 3.22
CA TYR A 161 -18.56 -15.52 3.06
C TYR A 161 -19.69 -16.33 3.69
N SER A 162 -19.68 -17.65 3.49
CA SER A 162 -20.67 -18.54 4.10
C SER A 162 -20.58 -18.55 5.64
N ALA A 163 -19.37 -18.53 6.21
CA ALA A 163 -19.15 -18.39 7.65
C ALA A 163 -19.64 -17.03 8.18
N PHE A 164 -19.36 -15.94 7.45
CA PHE A 164 -19.78 -14.60 7.83
C PHE A 164 -21.30 -14.43 7.85
N ILE A 165 -22.01 -14.92 6.82
CA ILE A 165 -23.48 -14.82 6.74
C ILE A 165 -24.17 -15.60 7.88
N LYS A 166 -23.66 -16.78 8.25
CA LYS A 166 -24.16 -17.54 9.42
C LYS A 166 -24.00 -16.73 10.71
N THR A 167 -22.87 -16.05 10.85
CA THR A 167 -22.58 -15.21 12.03
C THR A 167 -23.53 -14.00 12.06
N LEU A 168 -23.73 -13.34 10.93
CA LEU A 168 -24.68 -12.23 10.75
C LEU A 168 -26.12 -12.63 11.08
N GLN A 169 -26.59 -13.77 10.57
CA GLN A 169 -27.93 -14.28 10.87
C GLN A 169 -28.13 -14.53 12.36
N THR A 170 -27.11 -15.09 13.03
CA THR A 170 -27.15 -15.36 14.47
C THR A 170 -27.24 -14.05 15.27
N LEU A 171 -26.48 -13.03 14.87
CA LEU A 171 -26.53 -11.70 15.47
C LEU A 171 -27.88 -11.02 15.23
N PHE A 172 -28.37 -11.05 14.00
CA PHE A 172 -29.63 -10.42 13.62
C PHE A 172 -30.81 -11.06 14.36
N LYS A 173 -30.85 -12.40 14.44
CA LYS A 173 -31.88 -13.12 15.21
C LYS A 173 -31.82 -12.78 16.69
N LYS A 174 -30.63 -12.58 17.27
CA LYS A 174 -30.47 -12.16 18.66
C LYS A 174 -30.95 -10.72 18.88
N ILE A 175 -30.64 -9.81 17.96
CA ILE A 175 -31.08 -8.41 18.01
C ILE A 175 -32.62 -8.33 17.85
N VAL A 176 -33.19 -9.04 16.87
CA VAL A 176 -34.64 -9.10 16.64
C VAL A 176 -35.37 -9.68 17.86
N ASN A 177 -34.81 -10.71 18.51
CA ASN A 177 -35.40 -11.27 19.73
C ASN A 177 -35.30 -10.37 20.96
N VAL A 178 -34.28 -9.51 21.05
CA VAL A 178 -34.11 -8.55 22.17
C VAL A 178 -34.96 -7.31 21.97
N VAL A 179 -35.13 -6.86 20.72
CA VAL A 179 -35.93 -5.67 20.37
C VAL A 179 -37.42 -5.99 20.29
N ASN A 180 -37.83 -7.26 20.12
CA ASN A 180 -39.24 -7.63 20.05
C ASN A 180 -39.96 -7.35 21.39
N PRO A 181 -40.82 -6.32 21.49
CA PRO A 181 -41.40 -5.88 22.76
C PRO A 181 -42.49 -6.84 23.27
N ARG A 182 -42.95 -7.80 22.44
CA ARG A 182 -44.07 -8.69 22.79
C ARG A 182 -43.75 -9.76 23.84
N LYS A 183 -42.48 -9.99 24.16
CA LYS A 183 -42.08 -11.12 25.04
C LYS A 183 -41.85 -10.74 26.50
N LEU A 184 -41.93 -9.45 26.84
CA LEU A 184 -41.60 -8.93 28.17
C LEU A 184 -42.80 -8.40 28.98
N ILE A 185 -44.04 -8.63 28.53
CA ILE A 185 -45.22 -8.28 29.32
C ILE A 185 -45.61 -9.52 30.15
N PRO A 186 -45.32 -9.55 31.47
CA PRO A 186 -45.97 -10.53 32.33
C PRO A 186 -47.47 -10.27 32.26
N ARG A 187 -48.22 -11.30 31.87
CA ARG A 187 -49.69 -11.29 31.86
C ARG A 187 -50.14 -11.10 33.31
N VAL A 188 -50.37 -9.85 33.72
CA VAL A 188 -50.95 -9.53 35.03
C VAL A 188 -52.34 -10.15 35.02
N ARG A 189 -52.46 -11.27 35.72
CA ARG A 189 -53.70 -12.00 35.93
C ARG A 189 -54.38 -11.30 37.10
N ASN A 190 -55.29 -10.38 36.80
CA ASN A 190 -56.22 -9.88 37.81
C ASN A 190 -57.18 -11.05 38.11
N THR A 191 -56.96 -11.71 39.24
CA THR A 191 -58.00 -12.44 39.94
C THR A 191 -58.66 -11.46 40.90
N GLU A 192 -60.00 -11.48 40.86
CA GLU A 192 -60.96 -10.83 41.76
C GLU A 192 -61.34 -9.38 41.44
#